data_AF-A0AAD9YJT3-F1
#
_entry.id   AF-A0AAD9YJT3-F1
#
_cell.length_a   1.000
_cell.length_b   1.000
_cell.length_c   1.000
_cell.angle_alpha   90.00
_cell.angle_beta   90.00
_cell.angle_gamma   90.00
#
_symmetry.space_group_name_H-M   'P 1'
#
loop_
_entity.id
_entity.type
_entity.pdbx_description
1 polymer ?
#
loop_
_entity_poly.entity_id
_entity_poly.type
_entity_poly.pdbx_seq_one_letter_code
_entity_poly.pdbx_strand_id
1 'polypeptide(L)'
;MSSSARKRPRAEVEENKAECPFSITYAEPDTKAQKKSKKRRKQEPDEDDAKKSSKQLSPFSPSGDFNGKSANDVLDLEYNVVPQKKWLEMTRYNSFVLNGTKYFSEGFIYVANDQTVQRQKAAVDGSADGDTEKVFRRSKSEDDWVARILEIRASDEHHVYARIYWMYWPEELPEGTMEGKKYTGGRQPYHGHNELIASNHMDIINVVSVTLPANVKQWIEENDDEIQEALYWRQAFDCRTQQLSSVERTCKCRQPANPDKTLIGCSNKECGKWLHEHCLREDALTRTYERLGRDKPHFIAKPPTEGTASVAESDVEKEVKEEKKMDDGVNIPLSPTESGAEVKQTIDAKPSDAPEEPNGQSVTEGTPAIQDERVSQQPTTPATPSALEAPLASRKARSGKKRIAASDTKAYEGFFEAKILMDMNPPKIEIRDLRENVTEGDKVWTEPLLCVVCSVEIS
;
A
#
# COMPACT_ATOMS: atom_id res chain seq x y z
N MET A 1 -37.26 -4.67 5.92
CA MET A 1 -36.80 -3.59 5.03
C MET A 1 -35.30 -3.68 4.99
N SER A 2 -34.75 -4.34 3.97
CA SER A 2 -33.30 -4.58 3.86
C SER A 2 -32.74 -3.53 2.92
N SER A 3 -32.15 -2.48 3.49
CA SER A 3 -31.39 -1.50 2.74
C SER A 3 -30.14 -2.18 2.21
N SER A 4 -30.09 -2.41 0.90
CA SER A 4 -28.87 -2.84 0.21
C SER A 4 -27.77 -1.82 0.55
N ALA A 5 -26.77 -2.27 1.32
CA ALA A 5 -25.64 -1.45 1.71
C ALA A 5 -24.72 -1.27 0.48
N ARG A 6 -25.09 -0.34 -0.40
CA ARG A 6 -24.22 0.07 -1.52
C ARG A 6 -23.02 0.82 -0.97
N LYS A 7 -21.84 0.63 -1.59
CA LYS A 7 -20.55 1.24 -1.22
C LYS A 7 -20.66 2.74 -0.89
N ARG A 8 -21.55 3.47 -1.57
CA ARG A 8 -21.84 4.89 -1.34
C ARG A 8 -23.32 5.24 -1.64
N PRO A 9 -23.94 6.20 -0.92
CA PRO A 9 -25.23 6.75 -1.31
C PRO A 9 -25.15 7.35 -2.72
N ARG A 10 -26.04 6.91 -3.61
CA ARG A 10 -26.17 7.42 -4.97
C ARG A 10 -26.85 8.79 -4.90
N ALA A 11 -26.15 9.86 -5.27
CA ALA A 11 -26.84 11.12 -5.55
C ALA A 11 -27.75 10.93 -6.78
N GLU A 12 -28.99 11.39 -6.67
CA GLU A 12 -30.06 11.33 -7.69
C GLU A 12 -29.76 12.24 -8.88
N VAL A 13 -28.72 11.93 -9.66
CA VAL A 13 -28.54 12.52 -11.00
C VAL A 13 -28.78 11.37 -11.99
N GLU A 14 -30.05 11.19 -12.34
CA GLU A 14 -30.60 9.96 -12.92
C GLU A 14 -30.34 9.79 -14.43
N GLU A 15 -30.02 10.85 -15.17
CA GLU A 15 -30.14 10.78 -16.64
C GLU A 15 -28.93 10.21 -17.41
N ASN A 16 -27.81 9.91 -16.76
CA ASN A 16 -26.56 9.57 -17.48
C ASN A 16 -25.77 8.39 -16.89
N LYS A 17 -26.41 7.55 -16.08
CA LYS A 17 -25.77 6.34 -15.52
C LYS A 17 -26.21 5.12 -16.31
N ALA A 18 -25.28 4.22 -16.57
CA ALA A 18 -25.58 2.90 -17.11
C ALA A 18 -26.63 2.21 -16.22
N GLU A 19 -27.81 1.94 -16.78
CA GLU A 19 -28.89 1.34 -16.01
C GLU A 19 -28.55 -0.11 -15.67
N CYS A 20 -28.75 -0.47 -14.39
CA CYS A 20 -28.59 -1.83 -13.90
C CYS A 20 -29.82 -2.22 -13.07
N PRO A 21 -30.68 -3.13 -13.57
CA PRO A 21 -31.92 -3.51 -12.88
C PRO A 21 -31.69 -4.56 -11.79
N PHE A 22 -30.45 -5.01 -11.59
CA PHE A 22 -30.10 -6.05 -10.63
C PHE A 22 -29.46 -5.46 -9.38
N SER A 23 -29.66 -6.13 -8.25
CA SER A 23 -29.02 -5.79 -6.99
C SER A 23 -28.66 -7.03 -6.19
N ILE A 24 -27.62 -6.91 -5.36
CA ILE A 24 -27.22 -7.94 -4.42
C ILE A 24 -27.89 -7.70 -3.07
N THR A 25 -28.37 -8.78 -2.47
CA THR A 25 -28.82 -8.82 -1.07
C THR A 25 -28.07 -9.94 -0.35
N TYR A 26 -27.70 -9.71 0.90
CA TYR A 26 -26.99 -10.69 1.73
C TYR A 26 -27.98 -11.46 2.60
N ALA A 27 -27.75 -12.76 2.75
CA ALA A 27 -28.46 -13.52 3.78
C ALA A 27 -27.96 -13.07 5.16
N GLU A 28 -28.87 -12.77 6.09
CA GLU A 28 -28.45 -12.48 7.45
C GLU A 28 -27.84 -13.76 8.08
N PRO A 29 -26.72 -13.66 8.81
CA PRO A 29 -26.18 -14.80 9.52
C PRO A 29 -27.22 -15.31 10.53
N ASP A 30 -27.52 -16.60 10.46
CA ASP A 30 -28.61 -17.22 11.22
C ASP A 30 -28.30 -17.22 12.72
N THR A 31 -28.64 -16.13 13.41
CA THR A 31 -28.49 -15.97 14.86
C THR A 31 -29.51 -16.82 15.66
N LYS A 32 -30.33 -17.64 15.00
CA LYS A 32 -31.41 -18.42 15.65
C LYS A 32 -31.19 -19.93 15.67
N ALA A 33 -30.09 -20.46 15.14
CA ALA A 33 -29.81 -21.90 15.16
C ALA A 33 -29.50 -22.49 16.56
N GLN A 34 -29.33 -21.67 17.61
CA GLN A 34 -29.05 -22.18 18.97
C GLN A 34 -30.27 -22.42 19.87
N LYS A 35 -31.50 -22.20 19.41
CA LYS A 35 -32.70 -22.52 20.23
C LYS A 35 -33.80 -23.14 19.38
N LYS A 36 -33.65 -24.45 19.06
CA LYS A 36 -34.77 -25.41 18.87
C LYS A 36 -34.22 -26.79 18.51
N SER A 37 -33.65 -27.50 19.50
CA SER A 37 -33.74 -28.95 19.48
C SER A 37 -34.98 -29.35 20.30
N LYS A 38 -35.77 -30.28 19.75
CA LYS A 38 -37.01 -30.89 20.27
C LYS A 38 -38.34 -30.19 19.90
N LYS A 39 -38.84 -30.47 18.68
CA LYS A 39 -40.09 -31.24 18.50
C LYS A 39 -40.24 -31.68 17.03
N ARG A 40 -40.23 -33.00 16.79
CA ARG A 40 -40.64 -33.61 15.52
C ARG A 40 -42.09 -33.22 15.22
N ARG A 41 -42.36 -32.64 14.05
CA ARG A 41 -43.67 -32.70 13.40
C ARG A 41 -43.49 -32.77 11.89
N LYS A 42 -44.08 -33.82 11.32
CA LYS A 42 -44.18 -34.16 9.90
C LYS A 42 -44.85 -33.02 9.13
N GLN A 43 -44.26 -32.58 8.01
CA GLN A 43 -44.89 -31.64 7.07
C GLN A 43 -44.52 -32.02 5.64
N GLU A 44 -45.49 -31.85 4.76
CA GLU A 44 -45.58 -32.27 3.35
C GLU A 44 -44.52 -31.61 2.44
N PRO A 45 -44.26 -32.17 1.24
CA PRO A 45 -43.27 -31.63 0.32
C PRO A 45 -43.92 -30.64 -0.63
N ASP A 46 -43.89 -29.34 -0.32
CA ASP A 46 -44.00 -28.29 -1.33
C ASP A 46 -43.56 -26.94 -0.76
N GLU A 47 -42.86 -26.13 -1.58
CA GLU A 47 -42.28 -24.78 -1.31
C GLU A 47 -40.81 -24.64 -0.81
N ASP A 48 -39.93 -25.61 -1.03
CA ASP A 48 -38.52 -25.49 -0.58
C ASP A 48 -37.52 -24.92 -1.61
N ASP A 49 -37.94 -24.59 -2.84
CA ASP A 49 -37.01 -24.17 -3.91
C ASP A 49 -36.74 -22.64 -3.98
N ALA A 50 -37.52 -21.83 -3.26
CA ALA A 50 -37.47 -20.36 -3.37
C ALA A 50 -36.51 -19.66 -2.38
N LYS A 51 -35.77 -20.40 -1.54
CA LYS A 51 -34.90 -19.85 -0.49
C LYS A 51 -33.44 -20.30 -0.57
N LYS A 52 -32.99 -20.80 -1.72
CA LYS A 52 -31.60 -21.24 -1.86
C LYS A 52 -30.68 -20.04 -2.12
N SER A 53 -30.10 -19.50 -1.05
CA SER A 53 -29.02 -18.52 -1.14
C SER A 53 -27.87 -19.09 -1.95
N SER A 54 -27.29 -18.26 -2.83
CA SER A 54 -26.08 -18.64 -3.56
C SER A 54 -24.86 -18.39 -2.68
N LYS A 55 -23.90 -19.32 -2.68
CA LYS A 55 -22.62 -19.14 -1.97
C LYS A 55 -21.55 -18.68 -2.96
N GLN A 56 -20.86 -17.59 -2.65
CA GLN A 56 -19.66 -17.12 -3.35
C GLN A 56 -18.46 -17.34 -2.44
N LEU A 57 -17.54 -18.19 -2.91
CA LEU A 57 -16.22 -18.32 -2.29
C LEU A 57 -15.38 -17.08 -2.63
N SER A 58 -14.63 -16.57 -1.65
CA SER A 58 -13.73 -15.44 -1.91
C SER A 58 -12.60 -15.85 -2.87
N PRO A 59 -12.32 -15.07 -3.93
CA PRO A 59 -11.11 -15.26 -4.74
C PRO A 59 -9.87 -14.63 -4.09
N PHE A 60 -10.03 -13.98 -2.94
CA PHE A 60 -8.96 -13.27 -2.24
C PHE A 60 -8.53 -14.03 -0.99
N SER A 61 -7.23 -14.34 -0.94
CA SER A 61 -6.55 -15.03 0.17
C SER A 61 -5.43 -14.14 0.72
N PRO A 62 -5.73 -13.06 1.47
CA PRO A 62 -4.70 -12.25 2.11
C PRO A 62 -3.83 -13.10 3.05
N SER A 63 -2.55 -12.72 3.22
CA SER A 63 -1.63 -13.44 4.12
C SER A 63 -2.02 -13.30 5.60
N GLY A 64 -2.68 -12.21 5.96
CA GLY A 64 -3.15 -11.96 7.32
C GLY A 64 -4.52 -12.52 7.65
N ASP A 65 -4.87 -12.46 8.93
CA ASP A 65 -6.13 -12.97 9.48
C ASP A 65 -7.11 -11.84 9.84
N PHE A 66 -8.38 -12.21 10.06
CA PHE A 66 -9.41 -11.31 10.57
C PHE A 66 -9.65 -11.58 12.05
N ASN A 67 -8.83 -11.00 12.94
CA ASN A 67 -8.94 -11.20 14.39
C ASN A 67 -8.86 -12.68 14.79
N GLY A 68 -7.92 -13.43 14.20
CA GLY A 68 -7.72 -14.86 14.40
C GLY A 68 -8.64 -15.76 13.57
N LYS A 69 -9.46 -15.21 12.67
CA LYS A 69 -10.26 -15.98 11.70
C LYS A 69 -9.60 -15.98 10.33
N SER A 70 -9.70 -17.10 9.62
CA SER A 70 -9.16 -17.21 8.27
C SER A 70 -9.95 -16.33 7.29
N ALA A 71 -9.33 -15.96 6.18
CA ALA A 71 -9.99 -15.22 5.11
C ALA A 71 -11.22 -15.94 4.56
N ASN A 72 -11.16 -17.26 4.41
CA ASN A 72 -12.28 -18.06 3.89
C ASN A 72 -13.50 -18.01 4.83
N ASP A 73 -13.29 -17.98 6.14
CA ASP A 73 -14.38 -17.91 7.11
C ASP A 73 -15.10 -16.54 7.10
N VAL A 74 -14.40 -15.49 6.68
CA VAL A 74 -14.87 -14.09 6.79
C VAL A 74 -15.29 -13.50 5.46
N LEU A 75 -14.60 -13.82 4.37
CA LEU A 75 -14.84 -13.24 3.05
C LEU A 75 -15.80 -14.09 2.19
N ASP A 76 -16.04 -15.34 2.54
CA ASP A 76 -17.12 -16.13 1.92
C ASP A 76 -18.48 -15.48 2.19
N LEU A 77 -19.31 -15.43 1.14
CA LEU A 77 -20.61 -14.77 1.18
C LEU A 77 -21.74 -15.70 0.74
N GLU A 78 -22.84 -15.59 1.47
CA GLU A 78 -24.15 -16.01 0.98
C GLU A 78 -24.94 -14.79 0.50
N TYR A 79 -25.41 -14.86 -0.74
CA TYR A 79 -26.04 -13.74 -1.41
C TYR A 79 -27.22 -14.19 -2.28
N ASN A 80 -28.08 -13.24 -2.62
CA ASN A 80 -29.16 -13.39 -3.58
C ASN A 80 -29.13 -12.21 -4.56
N VAL A 81 -29.37 -12.51 -5.83
CA VAL A 81 -29.58 -11.49 -6.87
C VAL A 81 -31.06 -11.18 -6.97
N VAL A 82 -31.42 -9.89 -7.00
CA VAL A 82 -32.80 -9.44 -7.17
C VAL A 82 -32.89 -8.55 -8.41
N PRO A 83 -33.78 -8.84 -9.39
CA PRO A 83 -34.68 -10.00 -9.48
C PRO A 83 -33.98 -11.31 -9.89
N GLN A 84 -34.13 -12.37 -9.10
CA GLN A 84 -33.41 -13.63 -9.28
C GLN A 84 -33.77 -14.36 -10.58
N LYS A 85 -35.07 -14.47 -10.89
CA LYS A 85 -35.55 -15.18 -12.09
C LYS A 85 -34.94 -14.60 -13.36
N LYS A 86 -35.01 -13.27 -13.52
CA LYS A 86 -34.42 -12.56 -14.66
C LYS A 86 -32.90 -12.79 -14.74
N TRP A 87 -32.21 -12.80 -13.62
CA TRP A 87 -30.76 -13.08 -13.59
C TRP A 87 -30.42 -14.51 -14.04
N LEU A 88 -31.22 -15.48 -13.59
CA LEU A 88 -31.03 -16.90 -13.91
C LEU A 88 -31.38 -17.25 -15.36
N GLU A 89 -32.32 -16.54 -15.96
CA GLU A 89 -32.70 -16.69 -17.38
C GLU A 89 -31.63 -16.17 -18.34
N MET A 90 -30.76 -15.26 -17.90
CA MET A 90 -29.66 -14.75 -18.73
C MET A 90 -28.58 -15.79 -18.98
N THR A 91 -28.01 -15.76 -20.17
CA THR A 91 -26.90 -16.63 -20.58
C THR A 91 -25.62 -16.18 -19.90
N ARG A 92 -24.86 -17.14 -19.34
CA ARG A 92 -23.54 -16.88 -18.74
C ARG A 92 -22.44 -16.90 -19.79
N TYR A 93 -21.52 -15.95 -19.71
CA TYR A 93 -20.37 -15.83 -20.60
C TYR A 93 -19.06 -15.84 -19.82
N ASN A 94 -17.98 -16.23 -20.50
CA ASN A 94 -16.61 -16.13 -19.96
C ASN A 94 -15.96 -14.77 -20.24
N SER A 95 -16.51 -14.01 -21.19
CA SER A 95 -15.96 -12.72 -21.61
C SER A 95 -17.00 -11.83 -22.28
N PHE A 96 -16.77 -10.52 -22.28
CA PHE A 96 -17.47 -9.56 -23.13
C PHE A 96 -16.46 -8.68 -23.88
N VAL A 97 -16.91 -8.00 -24.94
CA VAL A 97 -16.10 -7.04 -25.69
C VAL A 97 -16.75 -5.66 -25.59
N LEU A 98 -15.96 -4.66 -25.22
CA LEU A 98 -16.39 -3.27 -25.15
C LEU A 98 -15.32 -2.38 -25.77
N ASN A 99 -15.70 -1.52 -26.71
CA ASN A 99 -14.80 -0.60 -27.42
C ASN A 99 -13.57 -1.32 -28.02
N GLY A 100 -13.78 -2.49 -28.64
CA GLY A 100 -12.70 -3.30 -29.23
C GLY A 100 -11.80 -4.02 -28.23
N THR A 101 -11.99 -3.84 -26.93
CA THR A 101 -11.21 -4.52 -25.87
C THR A 101 -12.02 -5.67 -25.29
N LYS A 102 -11.38 -6.83 -25.11
CA LYS A 102 -12.00 -8.03 -24.54
C LYS A 102 -11.69 -8.13 -23.05
N TYR A 103 -12.72 -8.43 -22.26
CA TYR A 103 -12.68 -8.57 -20.81
C TYR A 103 -13.10 -9.97 -20.42
N PHE A 104 -12.38 -10.61 -19.51
CA PHE A 104 -12.65 -11.98 -19.07
C PHE A 104 -13.20 -11.99 -17.64
N SER A 105 -13.97 -13.04 -17.30
CA SER A 105 -14.25 -13.33 -15.89
C SER A 105 -12.95 -13.49 -15.11
N GLU A 106 -12.98 -13.15 -13.83
CA GLU A 106 -11.82 -13.13 -12.93
C GLU A 106 -10.80 -12.01 -13.18
N GLY A 107 -10.91 -11.30 -14.31
CA GLY A 107 -10.11 -10.12 -14.60
C GLY A 107 -10.47 -8.92 -13.71
N PHE A 108 -9.52 -7.98 -13.60
CA PHE A 108 -9.73 -6.70 -12.93
C PHE A 108 -10.04 -5.60 -13.95
N ILE A 109 -10.88 -4.66 -13.55
CA ILE A 109 -11.39 -3.58 -14.39
C ILE A 109 -11.44 -2.27 -13.63
N TYR A 110 -11.23 -1.17 -14.35
CA TYR A 110 -11.65 0.16 -13.95
C TYR A 110 -13.10 0.40 -14.34
N VAL A 111 -13.83 1.07 -13.45
CA VAL A 111 -15.26 1.38 -13.58
C VAL A 111 -15.43 2.86 -13.33
N ALA A 112 -16.11 3.54 -14.26
CA ALA A 112 -16.36 4.97 -14.17
C ALA A 112 -17.13 5.30 -12.90
N ASN A 113 -16.60 6.23 -12.11
CA ASN A 113 -17.29 6.79 -10.95
C ASN A 113 -18.03 8.09 -11.32
N ASP A 114 -18.74 8.68 -10.36
CA ASP A 114 -19.50 9.92 -10.57
C ASP A 114 -18.62 11.11 -11.02
N GLN A 115 -17.38 11.19 -10.56
CA GLN A 115 -16.44 12.23 -10.94
C GLN A 115 -15.92 12.05 -12.38
N THR A 116 -15.61 10.82 -12.77
CA THR A 116 -15.21 10.47 -14.14
C THR A 116 -16.34 10.76 -15.12
N VAL A 117 -17.58 10.41 -14.78
CA VAL A 117 -18.76 10.75 -15.59
C VAL A 117 -18.93 12.26 -15.71
N GLN A 118 -18.79 13.03 -14.62
CA GLN A 118 -18.88 14.50 -14.67
C GLN A 118 -17.78 15.12 -15.54
N ARG A 119 -16.54 14.66 -15.45
CA ARG A 119 -15.43 15.14 -16.29
C ARG A 119 -15.60 14.81 -17.76
N GLN A 120 -16.10 13.60 -18.06
CA GLN A 120 -16.38 13.20 -19.44
C GLN A 120 -17.45 14.10 -20.06
N LYS A 121 -18.51 14.43 -19.31
CA LYS A 121 -19.52 15.39 -19.76
C LYS A 121 -18.94 16.78 -19.98
N ALA A 122 -18.19 17.30 -19.01
CA ALA A 122 -17.54 18.61 -19.14
C ALA A 122 -16.61 18.68 -20.36
N ALA A 123 -15.90 17.59 -20.68
CA ALA A 123 -15.05 17.51 -21.86
C ALA A 123 -15.84 17.45 -23.19
N VAL A 124 -17.07 16.92 -23.17
CA VAL A 124 -17.97 16.89 -24.34
C VAL A 124 -18.70 18.23 -24.53
N ASP A 125 -18.99 18.96 -23.45
CA ASP A 125 -19.81 20.17 -23.46
C ASP A 125 -19.05 21.50 -23.67
N GLY A 126 -17.70 21.57 -23.58
CA GLY A 126 -16.96 22.78 -24.02
C GLY A 126 -15.50 23.00 -23.56
N SER A 127 -14.70 23.51 -24.51
CA SER A 127 -13.32 24.06 -24.46
C SER A 127 -12.14 23.12 -24.19
N ALA A 128 -11.65 22.51 -25.27
CA ALA A 128 -10.27 22.06 -25.37
C ALA A 128 -9.33 23.28 -25.47
N ASP A 129 -8.90 23.83 -24.33
CA ASP A 129 -7.65 24.59 -24.29
C ASP A 129 -6.50 23.58 -24.22
N GLY A 130 -5.71 23.57 -25.30
CA GLY A 130 -4.72 22.55 -25.63
C GLY A 130 -3.52 22.51 -24.70
N ASP A 131 -3.67 21.84 -23.56
CA ASP A 131 -2.60 21.07 -22.89
C ASP A 131 -3.20 19.96 -21.98
N THR A 132 -4.46 19.58 -22.24
CA THR A 132 -5.26 18.74 -21.35
C THR A 132 -5.04 17.24 -21.58
N GLU A 133 -4.50 16.81 -22.73
CA GLU A 133 -4.37 15.38 -23.09
C GLU A 133 -3.42 14.62 -22.14
N LYS A 134 -2.33 15.25 -21.68
CA LYS A 134 -1.35 14.63 -20.74
C LYS A 134 -1.79 14.64 -19.28
N VAL A 135 -2.71 15.52 -18.90
CA VAL A 135 -3.35 15.56 -17.57
C VAL A 135 -4.55 14.60 -17.53
N PHE A 136 -5.33 14.52 -18.62
CA PHE A 136 -6.48 13.62 -18.77
C PHE A 136 -6.10 12.14 -18.76
N ARG A 137 -4.97 11.74 -19.35
CA ARG A 137 -4.58 10.31 -19.34
C ARG A 137 -4.07 9.83 -17.98
N ARG A 138 -3.37 10.69 -17.22
CA ARG A 138 -2.90 10.37 -15.86
C ARG A 138 -4.05 10.39 -14.85
N SER A 139 -5.01 11.30 -15.02
CA SER A 139 -6.19 11.44 -14.14
C SER A 139 -7.33 10.45 -14.42
N LYS A 140 -7.36 9.79 -15.59
CA LYS A 140 -8.48 8.89 -15.96
C LYS A 140 -8.58 7.61 -15.12
N SER A 141 -7.46 7.08 -14.61
CA SER A 141 -7.44 5.78 -13.92
C SER A 141 -7.33 5.86 -12.40
N GLU A 142 -6.72 6.90 -11.85
CA GLU A 142 -6.51 7.03 -10.40
C GLU A 142 -7.82 7.29 -9.63
N ASP A 143 -8.76 8.00 -10.26
CA ASP A 143 -10.06 8.28 -9.64
C ASP A 143 -11.10 7.19 -9.94
N ASP A 144 -10.88 6.36 -10.94
CA ASP A 144 -11.82 5.29 -11.30
C ASP A 144 -11.90 4.22 -10.20
N TRP A 145 -13.07 3.62 -10.06
CA TRP A 145 -13.23 2.50 -9.15
C TRP A 145 -12.62 1.25 -9.74
N VAL A 146 -11.97 0.44 -8.92
CA VAL A 146 -11.40 -0.85 -9.36
C VAL A 146 -12.30 -1.98 -8.88
N ALA A 147 -12.52 -2.99 -9.73
CA ALA A 147 -13.32 -4.17 -9.40
C ALA A 147 -12.72 -5.44 -10.00
N ARG A 148 -13.03 -6.59 -9.38
CA ARG A 148 -12.77 -7.93 -9.92
C ARG A 148 -14.06 -8.54 -10.44
N ILE A 149 -14.05 -9.04 -11.67
CA ILE A 149 -15.20 -9.72 -12.28
C ILE A 149 -15.36 -11.13 -11.69
N LEU A 150 -16.57 -11.48 -11.25
CA LEU A 150 -16.90 -12.82 -10.74
C LEU A 150 -17.69 -13.64 -11.76
N GLU A 151 -18.67 -13.01 -12.40
CA GLU A 151 -19.56 -13.66 -13.34
C GLU A 151 -20.07 -12.65 -14.37
N ILE A 152 -20.13 -13.05 -15.63
CA ILE A 152 -20.69 -12.24 -16.72
C ILE A 152 -21.97 -12.91 -17.23
N ARG A 153 -23.05 -12.15 -17.36
CA ARG A 153 -24.31 -12.62 -17.94
C ARG A 153 -24.89 -11.60 -18.91
N ALA A 154 -25.62 -12.08 -19.91
CA ALA A 154 -26.34 -11.21 -20.84
C ALA A 154 -27.70 -11.80 -21.22
N SER A 155 -28.69 -10.91 -21.42
CA SER A 155 -29.94 -11.28 -22.09
C SER A 155 -29.84 -11.12 -23.61
N ASP A 156 -29.07 -10.12 -24.06
CA ASP A 156 -28.83 -9.79 -25.46
C ASP A 156 -27.56 -8.94 -25.59
N GLU A 157 -27.25 -8.47 -26.80
CA GLU A 157 -26.03 -7.72 -27.13
C GLU A 157 -25.91 -6.35 -26.43
N HIS A 158 -27.03 -5.76 -26.01
CA HIS A 158 -27.05 -4.45 -25.36
C HIS A 158 -27.17 -4.55 -23.84
N HIS A 159 -27.65 -5.68 -23.33
CA HIS A 159 -27.90 -5.91 -21.91
C HIS A 159 -26.93 -6.94 -21.34
N VAL A 160 -25.69 -6.50 -21.16
CA VAL A 160 -24.60 -7.30 -20.60
C VAL A 160 -24.25 -6.76 -19.20
N TYR A 161 -24.23 -7.66 -18.22
CA TYR A 161 -24.00 -7.33 -16.81
C TYR A 161 -22.88 -8.19 -16.21
N ALA A 162 -22.11 -7.59 -15.31
CA ALA A 162 -21.06 -8.28 -14.56
C ALA A 162 -21.37 -8.22 -13.07
N ARG A 163 -21.38 -9.39 -12.41
CA ARG A 163 -21.27 -9.46 -10.95
C ARG A 163 -19.80 -9.32 -10.58
N ILE A 164 -19.52 -8.46 -9.61
CA ILE A 164 -18.16 -8.05 -9.27
C ILE A 164 -17.91 -8.08 -7.76
N TYR A 165 -16.64 -8.07 -7.38
CA TYR A 165 -16.21 -7.54 -6.08
C TYR A 165 -15.51 -6.20 -6.26
N TRP A 166 -15.88 -5.22 -5.45
CA TRP A 166 -15.18 -3.94 -5.41
C TRP A 166 -13.81 -4.09 -4.76
N MET A 167 -12.81 -3.45 -5.35
CA MET A 167 -11.57 -3.11 -4.68
C MET A 167 -11.72 -1.70 -4.09
N TYR A 168 -11.01 -1.45 -2.99
CA TYR A 168 -11.02 -0.14 -2.34
C TYR A 168 -9.64 0.47 -2.45
N TRP A 169 -9.57 1.74 -2.84
CA TRP A 169 -8.41 2.53 -2.50
C TRP A 169 -8.38 2.74 -0.98
N PRO A 170 -7.20 2.79 -0.34
CA PRO A 170 -7.08 3.03 1.09
C PRO A 170 -7.83 4.27 1.59
N GLU A 171 -7.88 5.34 0.79
CA GLU A 171 -8.63 6.58 1.06
C GLU A 171 -10.13 6.35 1.19
N GLU A 172 -10.65 5.32 0.53
CA GLU A 172 -12.07 5.00 0.47
C GLU A 172 -12.56 4.13 1.62
N LEU A 173 -11.64 3.66 2.48
CA LEU A 173 -11.99 2.84 3.63
C LEU A 173 -12.92 3.61 4.57
N PRO A 174 -14.13 3.09 4.86
CA PRO A 174 -15.12 3.79 5.67
C PRO A 174 -14.59 4.21 7.04
N GLU A 175 -15.11 5.34 7.54
CA GLU A 175 -14.95 5.69 8.95
C GLU A 175 -15.56 4.58 9.81
N GLY A 176 -14.80 4.10 10.80
CA GLY A 176 -15.19 2.94 11.62
C GLY A 176 -14.53 1.63 11.21
N THR A 177 -13.81 1.59 10.08
CA THR A 177 -12.97 0.44 9.71
C THR A 177 -12.02 0.06 10.84
N MET A 178 -11.92 -1.24 11.14
CA MET A 178 -11.11 -1.77 12.23
C MET A 178 -10.04 -2.73 11.72
N GLU A 179 -8.80 -2.52 12.15
CA GLU A 179 -7.73 -3.53 12.08
C GLU A 179 -7.48 -4.03 13.51
N GLY A 180 -7.80 -5.29 13.78
CA GLY A 180 -7.69 -5.80 15.15
C GLY A 180 -8.68 -5.11 16.09
N LYS A 181 -8.13 -4.40 17.09
CA LYS A 181 -8.88 -3.54 18.03
C LYS A 181 -8.73 -2.03 17.72
N LYS A 182 -8.00 -1.68 16.66
CA LYS A 182 -7.71 -0.29 16.31
C LYS A 182 -8.66 0.17 15.22
N TYR A 183 -9.12 1.41 15.32
CA TYR A 183 -9.86 2.07 14.24
C TYR A 183 -8.87 2.67 13.25
N THR A 184 -8.93 2.23 12.00
CA THR A 184 -7.93 2.49 10.94
C THR A 184 -8.58 2.98 9.65
N GLY A 185 -9.68 3.75 9.76
CA GLY A 185 -10.36 4.37 8.61
C GLY A 185 -9.41 5.22 7.75
N GLY A 186 -9.68 5.25 6.44
CA GLY A 186 -8.83 5.91 5.45
C GLY A 186 -7.42 5.32 5.30
N ARG A 187 -6.59 6.02 4.52
CA ARG A 187 -5.21 5.58 4.24
C ARG A 187 -4.35 5.61 5.50
N GLN A 188 -3.75 4.47 5.82
CA GLN A 188 -2.75 4.34 6.87
C GLN A 188 -1.32 4.62 6.35
N PRO A 189 -0.38 5.05 7.21
CA PRO A 189 0.99 5.37 6.79
C PRO A 189 1.79 4.21 6.18
N TYR A 190 1.34 2.97 6.41
CA TYR A 190 1.96 1.75 5.89
C TYR A 190 1.42 1.36 4.51
N HIS A 191 0.34 1.98 4.01
CA HIS A 191 -0.17 1.68 2.67
C HIS A 191 0.72 2.33 1.61
N GLY A 192 1.10 1.56 0.59
CA GLY A 192 1.82 2.07 -0.58
C GLY A 192 0.87 2.78 -1.55
N HIS A 193 1.45 3.55 -2.46
CA HIS A 193 0.77 4.46 -3.38
C HIS A 193 -0.22 3.71 -4.28
N ASN A 194 0.23 2.59 -4.85
CA ASN A 194 -0.54 1.73 -5.76
C ASN A 194 -1.27 0.58 -5.04
N GLU A 195 -1.41 0.66 -3.71
CA GLU A 195 -2.08 -0.36 -2.91
C GLU A 195 -3.61 -0.27 -3.05
N LEU A 196 -4.23 -1.40 -3.34
CA LEU A 196 -5.66 -1.63 -3.23
C LEU A 196 -5.95 -2.58 -2.07
N ILE A 197 -7.16 -2.47 -1.55
CA ILE A 197 -7.72 -3.36 -0.52
C ILE A 197 -8.77 -4.24 -1.20
N ALA A 198 -8.54 -5.55 -1.19
CA ALA A 198 -9.52 -6.51 -1.67
C ALA A 198 -10.76 -6.48 -0.76
N SER A 199 -11.95 -6.79 -1.27
CA SER A 199 -13.14 -6.85 -0.41
C SER A 199 -14.14 -7.91 -0.84
N ASN A 200 -15.01 -8.28 0.09
CA ASN A 200 -16.22 -9.07 -0.21
C ASN A 200 -17.41 -8.17 -0.60
N HIS A 201 -17.20 -6.89 -0.92
CA HIS A 201 -18.28 -6.02 -1.34
C HIS A 201 -18.74 -6.39 -2.75
N MET A 202 -19.87 -7.10 -2.82
CA MET A 202 -20.43 -7.63 -4.05
C MET A 202 -21.43 -6.66 -4.67
N ASP A 203 -21.37 -6.50 -5.98
CA ASP A 203 -22.35 -5.72 -6.72
C ASP A 203 -22.57 -6.27 -8.14
N ILE A 204 -23.57 -5.75 -8.85
CA ILE A 204 -23.79 -6.03 -10.26
C ILE A 204 -23.79 -4.70 -11.02
N ILE A 205 -22.95 -4.62 -12.04
CA ILE A 205 -22.82 -3.44 -12.91
C ILE A 205 -23.24 -3.80 -14.34
N ASN A 206 -23.69 -2.79 -15.08
CA ASN A 206 -23.80 -2.87 -16.53
C ASN A 206 -22.40 -2.68 -17.12
N VAL A 207 -21.95 -3.56 -18.01
CA VAL A 207 -20.56 -3.54 -18.49
C VAL A 207 -20.20 -2.26 -19.25
N VAL A 208 -21.16 -1.49 -19.74
CA VAL A 208 -20.88 -0.19 -20.39
C VAL A 208 -20.28 0.85 -19.44
N SER A 209 -20.34 0.63 -18.11
CA SER A 209 -19.64 1.48 -17.14
C SER A 209 -18.14 1.14 -16.98
N VAL A 210 -17.68 0.04 -17.59
CA VAL A 210 -16.26 -0.35 -17.58
C VAL A 210 -15.48 0.61 -18.47
N THR A 211 -14.41 1.19 -17.93
CA THR A 211 -13.57 2.15 -18.66
C THR A 211 -12.37 1.46 -19.29
N LEU A 212 -11.63 0.67 -18.52
CA LEU A 212 -10.38 0.04 -18.94
C LEU A 212 -10.11 -1.29 -18.18
N PRO A 213 -9.27 -2.19 -18.71
CA PRO A 213 -8.70 -3.28 -17.93
C PRO A 213 -7.80 -2.72 -16.82
N ALA A 214 -7.79 -3.36 -15.65
CA ALA A 214 -6.87 -3.07 -14.57
C ALA A 214 -5.88 -4.22 -14.38
N ASN A 215 -4.59 -3.91 -14.23
CA ASN A 215 -3.57 -4.90 -13.88
C ASN A 215 -3.34 -4.84 -12.37
N VAL A 216 -3.91 -5.82 -11.65
CA VAL A 216 -3.85 -5.90 -10.19
C VAL A 216 -3.20 -7.22 -9.80
N LYS A 217 -2.06 -7.15 -9.10
CA LYS A 217 -1.35 -8.32 -8.59
C LYS A 217 -1.66 -8.55 -7.11
N GLN A 218 -1.62 -9.80 -6.66
CA GLN A 218 -1.53 -10.08 -5.23
C GLN A 218 -0.06 -9.94 -4.82
N TRP A 219 0.23 -9.11 -3.83
CA TRP A 219 1.55 -9.06 -3.24
C TRP A 219 1.68 -10.10 -2.13
N ILE A 220 2.69 -10.94 -2.29
CA ILE A 220 3.21 -11.83 -1.25
C ILE A 220 4.63 -11.35 -0.98
N GLU A 221 4.98 -11.10 0.28
CA GLU A 221 6.24 -10.45 0.69
C GLU A 221 7.50 -11.20 0.21
N GLU A 222 7.36 -12.46 -0.23
CA GLU A 222 8.43 -13.29 -0.79
C GLU A 222 8.81 -12.96 -2.25
N ASN A 223 8.04 -12.13 -2.98
CA ASN A 223 8.25 -11.83 -4.40
C ASN A 223 8.24 -10.32 -4.71
N ASP A 224 9.22 -9.59 -4.16
CA ASP A 224 9.28 -8.12 -4.08
C ASP A 224 9.61 -7.43 -5.44
N ASP A 225 10.28 -8.12 -6.36
CA ASP A 225 10.83 -7.52 -7.59
C ASP A 225 9.77 -7.23 -8.68
N GLU A 226 8.55 -7.76 -8.55
CA GLU A 226 7.56 -7.79 -9.64
C GLU A 226 6.45 -6.71 -9.57
N ILE A 227 6.49 -5.84 -8.55
CA ILE A 227 5.31 -5.07 -8.10
C ILE A 227 5.46 -3.56 -8.31
N GLN A 228 6.67 -3.04 -8.49
CA GLN A 228 6.98 -1.61 -8.38
C GLN A 228 6.21 -0.67 -9.34
N GLU A 229 5.50 -1.19 -10.35
CA GLU A 229 4.76 -0.37 -11.33
C GLU A 229 3.27 -0.73 -11.48
N ALA A 230 2.79 -1.83 -10.88
CA ALA A 230 1.41 -2.28 -11.03
C ALA A 230 0.57 -1.97 -9.78
N LEU A 231 -0.76 -1.96 -9.94
CA LEU A 231 -1.65 -2.01 -8.78
C LEU A 231 -1.46 -3.34 -8.07
N TYR A 232 -1.51 -3.33 -6.75
CA TYR A 232 -1.38 -4.55 -5.97
C TYR A 232 -2.28 -4.54 -4.74
N TRP A 233 -2.52 -5.72 -4.17
CA TRP A 233 -3.21 -5.86 -2.89
C TRP A 233 -2.54 -6.93 -2.04
N ARG A 234 -2.54 -6.74 -0.72
CA ARG A 234 -2.10 -7.72 0.29
C ARG A 234 -3.06 -7.84 1.47
N GLN A 235 -3.91 -6.83 1.65
CA GLN A 235 -4.91 -6.75 2.71
C GLN A 235 -6.31 -6.88 2.11
N ALA A 236 -7.25 -7.41 2.90
CA ALA A 236 -8.64 -7.51 2.52
C ALA A 236 -9.58 -6.90 3.58
N PHE A 237 -10.75 -6.46 3.14
CA PHE A 237 -11.78 -5.78 3.92
C PHE A 237 -13.09 -6.55 3.87
N ASP A 238 -13.66 -6.84 5.04
CA ASP A 238 -15.02 -7.35 5.17
C ASP A 238 -16.00 -6.18 5.30
N CYS A 239 -16.77 -5.91 4.25
CA CYS A 239 -17.72 -4.80 4.23
C CYS A 239 -18.88 -4.97 5.21
N ARG A 240 -19.15 -6.19 5.70
CA ARG A 240 -20.24 -6.47 6.64
C ARG A 240 -19.88 -6.10 8.07
N THR A 241 -18.65 -6.40 8.48
CA THR A 241 -18.15 -6.14 9.84
C THR A 241 -17.23 -4.94 9.93
N GLN A 242 -16.86 -4.35 8.78
CA GLN A 242 -15.88 -3.29 8.64
C GLN A 242 -14.49 -3.66 9.19
N GLN A 243 -14.11 -4.93 9.06
CA GLN A 243 -12.80 -5.41 9.53
C GLN A 243 -11.81 -5.53 8.38
N LEU A 244 -10.57 -5.12 8.63
CA LEU A 244 -9.43 -5.40 7.78
C LEU A 244 -8.70 -6.64 8.27
N SER A 245 -8.17 -7.42 7.32
CA SER A 245 -7.20 -8.46 7.63
C SER A 245 -5.93 -7.83 8.21
N SER A 246 -5.19 -8.56 9.05
CA SER A 246 -3.89 -8.11 9.52
C SER A 246 -2.88 -8.01 8.37
N VAL A 247 -1.79 -7.27 8.59
CA VAL A 247 -0.61 -7.23 7.72
C VAL A 247 0.61 -7.63 8.55
N GLU A 248 1.62 -8.22 7.91
CA GLU A 248 2.87 -8.60 8.59
C GLU A 248 3.50 -7.37 9.27
N ARG A 249 3.97 -7.57 10.50
CA ARG A 249 4.55 -6.51 11.33
C ARG A 249 6.04 -6.73 11.44
N THR A 250 6.80 -5.71 11.05
CA THR A 250 8.25 -5.76 11.07
C THR A 250 8.84 -4.72 12.04
N CYS A 251 10.17 -4.71 12.15
CA CYS A 251 10.94 -3.80 12.99
C CYS A 251 10.58 -3.88 14.51
N LYS A 252 11.30 -3.11 15.33
CA LYS A 252 11.02 -2.96 16.77
C LYS A 252 9.68 -2.26 17.05
N CYS A 253 9.24 -1.37 16.17
CA CYS A 253 7.98 -0.62 16.36
C CYS A 253 6.71 -1.46 16.12
N ARG A 254 6.86 -2.70 15.61
CA ARG A 254 5.76 -3.61 15.28
C ARG A 254 4.69 -2.97 14.39
N GLN A 255 5.10 -2.10 13.49
CA GLN A 255 4.23 -1.54 12.45
C GLN A 255 4.46 -2.30 11.14
N PRO A 256 3.43 -2.41 10.29
CA PRO A 256 3.63 -2.92 8.95
C PRO A 256 4.56 -2.03 8.12
N ALA A 257 5.26 -2.64 7.19
CA ALA A 257 6.10 -1.92 6.25
C ALA A 257 5.26 -1.26 5.14
N ASN A 258 5.72 -0.08 4.71
CA ASN A 258 5.24 0.53 3.48
C ASN A 258 6.18 0.08 2.34
N PRO A 259 5.67 -0.57 1.28
CA PRO A 259 6.48 -1.00 0.13
C PRO A 259 7.24 0.14 -0.55
N ASP A 260 6.69 1.36 -0.54
CA ASP A 260 7.32 2.51 -1.18
C ASP A 260 8.47 3.08 -0.33
N LYS A 261 8.70 2.53 0.86
CA LYS A 261 9.73 2.98 1.79
C LYS A 261 10.77 1.89 1.97
N THR A 262 12.03 2.31 1.93
CA THR A 262 13.17 1.42 2.13
C THR A 262 13.16 0.81 3.54
N LEU A 263 13.27 -0.51 3.58
CA LEU A 263 13.63 -1.25 4.79
C LEU A 263 15.11 -1.58 4.76
N ILE A 264 15.72 -1.63 5.94
CA ILE A 264 17.14 -1.94 6.11
C ILE A 264 17.24 -3.24 6.89
N GLY A 265 17.85 -4.26 6.28
CA GLY A 265 18.06 -5.56 6.90
C GLY A 265 19.21 -5.53 7.90
N CYS A 266 19.03 -6.14 9.06
CA CYS A 266 20.12 -6.35 10.00
C CYS A 266 21.02 -7.50 9.52
N SER A 267 22.31 -7.22 9.32
CA SER A 267 23.32 -8.19 8.87
C SER A 267 23.68 -9.26 9.91
N ASN A 268 23.34 -9.04 11.18
CA ASN A 268 23.53 -10.04 12.23
C ASN A 268 22.61 -11.24 11.99
N LYS A 269 23.20 -12.43 11.76
CA LYS A 269 22.50 -13.69 11.47
C LYS A 269 21.50 -14.11 12.56
N GLU A 270 21.76 -13.79 13.82
CA GLU A 270 20.83 -14.08 14.92
C GLU A 270 19.62 -13.14 14.93
N CYS A 271 19.74 -11.97 14.29
CA CYS A 271 18.67 -10.98 14.22
C CYS A 271 17.90 -11.07 12.90
N GLY A 272 18.56 -10.83 11.75
CA GLY A 272 17.97 -10.92 10.42
C GLY A 272 16.71 -10.08 10.16
N LYS A 273 16.37 -9.14 11.05
CA LYS A 273 15.12 -8.37 10.95
C LYS A 273 15.26 -7.19 9.99
N TRP A 274 14.17 -6.91 9.28
CA TRP A 274 13.98 -5.69 8.52
C TRP A 274 13.57 -4.53 9.43
N LEU A 275 14.20 -3.37 9.24
CA LEU A 275 14.05 -2.19 10.08
C LEU A 275 13.61 -1.00 9.24
N HIS A 276 12.64 -0.25 9.76
CA HIS A 276 12.25 1.03 9.15
C HIS A 276 13.41 2.03 9.29
N GLU A 277 13.75 2.69 8.18
CA GLU A 277 14.74 3.76 8.15
C GLU A 277 14.48 4.84 9.22
N HIS A 278 13.22 5.25 9.35
CA HIS A 278 12.80 6.20 10.38
C HIS A 278 13.07 5.68 11.80
N CYS A 279 12.82 4.41 12.11
CA CYS A 279 13.11 3.87 13.44
C CYS A 279 14.61 3.89 13.77
N LEU A 280 15.47 3.64 12.78
CA LEU A 280 16.92 3.74 12.94
C LEU A 280 17.37 5.19 13.21
N ARG A 281 16.80 6.15 12.47
CA ARG A 281 17.05 7.58 12.70
C ARG A 281 16.64 8.01 14.09
N GLU A 282 15.43 7.63 14.53
CA GLU A 282 14.92 7.98 15.85
C GLU A 282 15.74 7.40 16.99
N ASP A 283 16.23 6.16 16.84
CA ASP A 283 17.10 5.53 17.82
C ASP A 283 18.43 6.29 17.94
N ALA A 284 19.07 6.64 16.82
CA ALA A 284 20.31 7.40 16.83
C ALA A 284 20.14 8.81 17.43
N LEU A 285 19.04 9.50 17.11
CA LEU A 285 18.72 10.80 17.70
C LEU A 285 18.48 10.68 19.21
N THR A 286 17.79 9.63 19.65
CA THR A 286 17.55 9.36 21.07
C THR A 286 18.87 9.14 21.81
N ARG A 287 19.74 8.26 21.31
CA ARG A 287 21.07 7.98 21.89
C ARG A 287 21.95 9.24 21.93
N THR A 288 21.91 10.05 20.88
CA THR A 288 22.64 11.32 20.81
C THR A 288 22.16 12.29 21.88
N TYR A 289 20.86 12.47 22.01
CA TYR A 289 20.27 13.36 23.00
C TYR A 289 20.51 12.86 24.44
N GLU A 290 20.46 11.55 24.69
CA GLU A 290 20.83 10.98 26.00
C GLU A 290 22.28 11.28 26.38
N ARG A 291 23.19 11.30 25.40
CA ARG A 291 24.62 11.61 25.62
C ARG A 291 24.88 13.11 25.77
N LEU A 292 24.30 13.94 24.90
CA LEU A 292 24.64 15.36 24.75
C LEU A 292 23.63 16.32 25.41
N GLY A 293 22.39 15.88 25.63
CA GLY A 293 21.31 16.70 26.15
C GLY A 293 21.11 17.99 25.35
N ARG A 294 20.79 19.07 26.06
CA ARG A 294 20.50 20.39 25.45
C ARG A 294 21.73 21.29 25.28
N ASP A 295 22.81 20.98 26.00
CA ASP A 295 23.90 21.95 26.18
C ASP A 295 25.29 21.37 25.93
N LYS A 296 25.48 20.03 25.94
CA LYS A 296 26.83 19.46 25.80
C LYS A 296 27.25 19.44 24.32
N PRO A 297 28.43 19.98 23.98
CA PRO A 297 29.00 19.88 22.63
C PRO A 297 29.50 18.47 22.32
N HIS A 298 29.55 18.13 21.03
CA HIS A 298 30.21 16.92 20.53
C HIS A 298 31.63 17.26 20.07
N PHE A 299 32.60 16.39 20.37
CA PHE A 299 33.96 16.50 19.85
C PHE A 299 34.36 15.16 19.25
N ILE A 300 34.66 15.15 17.95
CA ILE A 300 35.25 13.99 17.28
C ILE A 300 36.63 13.78 17.89
N ALA A 301 36.88 12.57 18.39
CA ALA A 301 38.22 12.20 18.83
C ALA A 301 39.16 12.28 17.62
N LYS A 302 40.06 13.27 17.62
CA LYS A 302 41.14 13.30 16.64
C LYS A 302 42.00 12.04 16.85
N PRO A 303 42.38 11.32 15.78
CA PRO A 303 43.36 10.26 15.93
C PRO A 303 44.62 10.84 16.58
N PRO A 304 45.31 10.11 17.48
CA PRO A 304 46.53 10.61 18.09
C PRO A 304 47.51 10.98 16.99
N THR A 305 47.78 12.28 16.83
CA THR A 305 48.92 12.74 16.05
C THR A 305 50.16 12.29 16.80
N GLU A 306 50.83 11.28 16.26
CA GLU A 306 52.18 10.93 16.66
C GLU A 306 53.07 12.18 16.58
N GLY A 307 53.78 12.46 17.67
CA GLY A 307 54.88 13.41 17.70
C GLY A 307 54.55 14.78 18.30
N THR A 308 54.59 14.87 19.62
CA THR A 308 55.47 15.82 20.33
C THR A 308 55.43 15.52 21.83
N ALA A 309 56.55 15.03 22.35
CA ALA A 309 56.78 14.81 23.76
C ALA A 309 57.02 16.14 24.48
N SER A 310 56.44 16.30 25.68
CA SER A 310 57.22 16.77 26.83
C SER A 310 56.55 16.33 28.15
N VAL A 311 57.28 15.41 28.78
CA VAL A 311 57.40 15.08 30.19
C VAL A 311 56.80 16.05 31.23
N ALA A 312 56.06 15.47 32.18
CA ALA A 312 56.24 15.76 33.60
C ALA A 312 56.00 14.46 34.39
N GLU A 313 57.07 14.00 35.02
CA GLU A 313 57.13 12.85 35.94
C GLU A 313 56.36 13.14 37.24
N SER A 314 55.76 12.11 37.82
CA SER A 314 55.85 11.89 39.26
C SER A 314 55.55 10.43 39.58
N ASP A 315 56.60 9.73 40.00
CA ASP A 315 56.62 8.43 40.69
C ASP A 315 55.64 8.34 41.86
N VAL A 316 55.04 7.16 42.06
CA VAL A 316 55.14 6.39 43.32
C VAL A 316 54.96 4.90 43.01
N GLU A 317 56.03 4.13 43.25
CA GLU A 317 56.05 2.67 43.36
C GLU A 317 55.53 2.19 44.73
N LYS A 318 54.86 1.01 44.74
CA LYS A 318 55.16 -0.20 45.55
C LYS A 318 53.95 -1.15 45.47
N GLU A 319 54.06 -2.31 44.83
CA GLU A 319 54.61 -3.60 45.34
C GLU A 319 53.79 -4.16 46.54
N VAL A 320 53.40 -5.44 46.66
CA VAL A 320 53.73 -6.70 45.97
C VAL A 320 52.88 -7.86 46.58
N LYS A 321 52.68 -8.94 45.79
CA LYS A 321 52.39 -10.37 46.15
C LYS A 321 51.01 -10.76 46.72
N GLU A 322 50.47 -11.97 46.50
CA GLU A 322 51.00 -13.30 46.12
C GLU A 322 49.86 -14.08 45.38
N GLU A 323 50.11 -14.73 44.23
CA GLU A 323 50.36 -16.18 44.05
C GLU A 323 49.17 -17.10 44.43
N LYS A 324 48.57 -17.93 43.58
CA LYS A 324 49.03 -19.17 42.87
C LYS A 324 47.73 -19.79 42.27
N LYS A 325 47.64 -20.63 41.22
CA LYS A 325 48.51 -21.64 40.59
C LYS A 325 47.80 -22.17 39.31
N MET A 326 48.60 -22.48 38.27
CA MET A 326 48.60 -23.67 37.37
C MET A 326 47.34 -23.98 36.54
N ASP A 327 47.38 -24.44 35.28
CA ASP A 327 48.38 -25.21 34.53
C ASP A 327 48.40 -24.83 33.01
N ASP A 328 49.57 -24.82 32.37
CA ASP A 328 50.09 -25.80 31.37
C ASP A 328 49.11 -26.10 30.21
N GLY A 329 49.45 -26.02 28.92
CA GLY A 329 50.69 -25.81 28.18
C GLY A 329 50.34 -25.94 26.67
N VAL A 330 51.00 -25.18 25.80
CA VAL A 330 52.00 -25.69 24.81
C VAL A 330 51.33 -26.54 23.71
N ASN A 331 51.44 -26.31 22.39
CA ASN A 331 52.37 -25.58 21.54
C ASN A 331 51.71 -25.38 20.16
N ILE A 332 51.99 -24.26 19.51
CA ILE A 332 51.99 -24.12 18.05
C ILE A 332 53.44 -24.38 17.63
N PRO A 333 53.73 -25.09 16.52
CA PRO A 333 54.30 -24.32 15.40
C PRO A 333 54.02 -24.82 13.97
N LEU A 334 53.78 -23.82 13.11
CA LEU A 334 54.37 -23.59 11.78
C LEU A 334 53.84 -24.35 10.53
N SER A 335 53.59 -23.53 9.51
CA SER A 335 53.33 -23.77 8.07
C SER A 335 54.53 -24.48 7.36
N PRO A 336 54.51 -24.90 6.05
CA PRO A 336 54.21 -24.02 4.90
C PRO A 336 53.77 -24.66 3.53
N THR A 337 53.48 -23.77 2.56
CA THR A 337 53.59 -23.81 1.07
C THR A 337 52.88 -24.84 0.13
N GLU A 338 52.21 -24.24 -0.86
CA GLU A 338 52.16 -24.51 -2.32
C GLU A 338 51.53 -25.77 -2.97
N SER A 339 50.84 -25.47 -4.08
CA SER A 339 50.62 -26.25 -5.31
C SER A 339 49.46 -27.24 -5.39
N GLY A 340 48.57 -26.98 -6.37
CA GLY A 340 48.35 -27.92 -7.47
C GLY A 340 47.02 -28.70 -7.54
N ALA A 341 46.31 -28.44 -8.64
CA ALA A 341 45.53 -29.39 -9.44
C ALA A 341 44.14 -29.89 -8.95
N GLU A 342 43.13 -29.40 -9.69
CA GLU A 342 42.06 -30.16 -10.37
C GLU A 342 41.60 -31.51 -9.80
N VAL A 343 40.33 -31.59 -9.41
CA VAL A 343 39.54 -32.83 -9.53
C VAL A 343 38.20 -32.54 -10.22
N LYS A 344 38.01 -33.32 -11.28
CA LYS A 344 36.88 -33.41 -12.20
C LYS A 344 35.60 -33.86 -11.48
N GLN A 345 34.47 -33.30 -11.88
CA GLN A 345 33.19 -34.02 -11.86
C GLN A 345 32.65 -34.09 -13.30
N THR A 346 32.72 -35.29 -13.85
CA THR A 346 32.09 -35.73 -15.09
C THR A 346 30.66 -36.21 -14.79
N ILE A 347 29.65 -35.68 -15.48
CA ILE A 347 28.59 -36.51 -16.08
C ILE A 347 28.03 -35.77 -17.31
N ASP A 348 28.10 -36.46 -18.44
CA ASP A 348 27.61 -36.06 -19.76
C ASP A 348 26.36 -36.91 -20.08
N ALA A 349 25.31 -36.31 -20.65
CA ALA A 349 24.40 -36.90 -21.64
C ALA A 349 23.15 -36.01 -21.87
N LYS A 350 23.18 -35.29 -23.01
CA LYS A 350 22.03 -34.79 -23.82
C LYS A 350 21.51 -35.95 -24.72
N PRO A 351 20.58 -35.81 -25.70
CA PRO A 351 19.57 -34.77 -26.00
C PRO A 351 18.20 -35.32 -26.48
N SER A 352 17.25 -34.41 -26.79
CA SER A 352 16.28 -34.40 -27.93
C SER A 352 15.05 -33.54 -27.53
N ASP A 353 14.31 -32.84 -28.37
CA ASP A 353 14.47 -32.20 -29.68
C ASP A 353 13.32 -31.17 -29.76
N ALA A 354 13.55 -30.00 -30.36
CA ALA A 354 12.53 -29.07 -30.88
C ALA A 354 12.30 -29.40 -32.39
N PRO A 355 11.44 -28.76 -33.23
CA PRO A 355 10.97 -27.36 -33.25
C PRO A 355 9.44 -27.25 -33.60
N GLU A 356 8.75 -26.10 -33.71
CA GLU A 356 8.86 -25.02 -34.71
C GLU A 356 7.99 -23.78 -34.34
N GLU A 357 8.50 -22.62 -34.73
CA GLU A 357 7.85 -21.33 -35.02
C GLU A 357 7.60 -21.24 -36.55
N PRO A 358 6.77 -20.30 -37.08
CA PRO A 358 7.39 -19.09 -37.65
C PRO A 358 6.55 -17.79 -37.61
N ASN A 359 7.19 -16.72 -37.12
CA ASN A 359 7.56 -15.44 -37.77
C ASN A 359 6.59 -14.68 -38.72
N GLY A 360 6.54 -13.35 -38.55
CA GLY A 360 6.04 -12.38 -39.54
C GLY A 360 6.40 -10.92 -39.22
N GLN A 361 7.22 -10.29 -40.07
CA GLN A 361 7.77 -8.93 -40.01
C GLN A 361 6.98 -7.88 -40.85
N SER A 362 7.29 -6.59 -40.58
CA SER A 362 7.21 -5.39 -41.47
C SER A 362 5.84 -4.67 -41.51
N VAL A 363 5.67 -3.33 -41.65
CA VAL A 363 6.33 -2.32 -42.49
C VAL A 363 6.12 -0.88 -41.93
N THR A 364 7.00 0.02 -42.37
CA THR A 364 7.13 1.49 -42.25
C THR A 364 6.07 2.36 -42.97
N GLU A 365 6.26 3.69 -42.87
CA GLU A 365 5.67 4.85 -43.61
C GLU A 365 4.67 5.68 -42.76
N GLY A 366 4.65 7.02 -42.74
CA GLY A 366 5.32 8.08 -43.49
C GLY A 366 4.44 9.35 -43.39
N THR A 367 5.01 10.47 -42.93
CA THR A 367 4.40 11.83 -42.90
C THR A 367 4.06 12.31 -44.34
N PRO A 368 3.18 13.32 -44.58
CA PRO A 368 3.57 14.74 -44.41
C PRO A 368 2.45 15.72 -43.98
N ALA A 369 2.93 16.87 -43.51
CA ALA A 369 2.21 18.11 -43.20
C ALA A 369 1.90 18.96 -44.44
N ILE A 370 0.86 19.83 -44.38
CA ILE A 370 0.69 21.08 -45.16
C ILE A 370 -0.15 22.07 -44.31
N GLN A 371 0.45 23.16 -43.81
CA GLN A 371 0.37 24.60 -44.22
C GLN A 371 -0.98 25.29 -43.91
N ASP A 372 -1.02 26.25 -42.97
CA ASP A 372 -0.64 27.68 -43.05
C ASP A 372 -1.73 28.58 -43.68
N GLU A 373 -2.30 29.47 -42.85
CA GLU A 373 -2.62 30.89 -43.08
C GLU A 373 -3.82 31.30 -42.20
N ARG A 374 -4.08 32.56 -41.80
CA ARG A 374 -3.32 33.77 -41.42
C ARG A 374 -4.44 34.78 -41.07
N VAL A 375 -4.14 35.73 -40.18
CA VAL A 375 -4.75 37.09 -40.08
C VAL A 375 -6.08 37.27 -39.30
N SER A 376 -5.93 37.75 -38.05
CA SER A 376 -6.41 39.05 -37.54
C SER A 376 -7.90 39.28 -37.26
N GLN A 377 -8.25 39.67 -36.02
CA GLN A 377 -8.39 41.08 -35.61
C GLN A 377 -8.98 41.16 -34.18
N GLN A 378 -8.31 41.92 -33.30
CA GLN A 378 -8.91 42.52 -32.10
C GLN A 378 -10.05 43.47 -32.50
N PRO A 379 -11.05 43.67 -31.63
CA PRO A 379 -11.09 44.99 -30.98
C PRO A 379 -11.59 45.00 -29.52
N THR A 380 -10.85 45.75 -28.71
CA THR A 380 -11.27 46.77 -27.73
C THR A 380 -12.43 46.51 -26.75
N THR A 381 -12.07 46.72 -25.47
CA THR A 381 -12.93 47.10 -24.33
C THR A 381 -13.88 48.26 -24.66
N PRO A 382 -15.02 48.42 -23.93
CA PRO A 382 -14.98 49.28 -22.75
C PRO A 382 -15.98 48.96 -21.60
N ALA A 383 -15.62 49.50 -20.43
CA ALA A 383 -16.47 50.15 -19.41
C ALA A 383 -17.38 49.30 -18.48
N THR A 384 -16.93 49.26 -17.22
CA THR A 384 -17.73 49.17 -15.98
C THR A 384 -18.62 50.41 -15.79
N PRO A 385 -19.73 50.32 -15.03
CA PRO A 385 -19.67 50.90 -13.68
C PRO A 385 -20.48 50.16 -12.58
N SER A 386 -19.97 50.32 -11.35
CA SER A 386 -20.62 50.47 -10.03
C SER A 386 -21.90 49.68 -9.67
N ALA A 387 -21.86 48.78 -8.69
CA ALA A 387 -21.81 49.00 -7.23
C ALA A 387 -23.17 49.38 -6.60
N LEU A 388 -23.73 48.46 -5.80
CA LEU A 388 -24.69 48.70 -4.73
C LEU A 388 -24.40 47.73 -3.57
N GLU A 389 -23.97 48.27 -2.44
CA GLU A 389 -23.85 47.61 -1.13
C GLU A 389 -25.21 47.58 -0.40
N ALA A 390 -25.46 46.53 0.40
CA ALA A 390 -26.05 46.62 1.75
C ALA A 390 -25.90 45.25 2.49
N PRO A 391 -26.16 45.14 3.81
CA PRO A 391 -25.15 44.69 4.79
C PRO A 391 -25.56 43.44 5.58
N LEU A 392 -24.61 42.73 6.22
CA LEU A 392 -24.97 41.70 7.20
C LEU A 392 -24.12 41.70 8.47
N ALA A 393 -24.88 41.61 9.56
CA ALA A 393 -24.51 41.80 10.95
C ALA A 393 -23.75 40.61 11.55
N SER A 394 -22.91 40.95 12.52
CA SER A 394 -22.12 40.06 13.36
C SER A 394 -22.97 39.05 14.13
N ARG A 395 -22.57 37.77 14.08
CA ARG A 395 -22.91 36.76 15.10
C ARG A 395 -21.63 36.16 15.67
N LYS A 396 -21.49 36.30 16.99
CA LYS A 396 -20.38 35.85 17.83
C LYS A 396 -20.20 34.32 17.73
N ALA A 397 -19.05 33.89 17.25
CA ALA A 397 -18.60 32.50 17.37
C ALA A 397 -17.90 32.31 18.74
N ARG A 398 -18.46 31.42 19.56
CA ARG A 398 -17.84 30.93 20.79
C ARG A 398 -16.63 30.08 20.41
N SER A 399 -15.45 30.57 20.75
CA SER A 399 -14.18 29.85 20.74
C SER A 399 -14.24 28.68 21.73
N GLY A 400 -14.61 27.50 21.21
CA GLY A 400 -14.42 26.23 21.89
C GLY A 400 -12.98 25.78 21.68
N LYS A 401 -12.16 26.00 22.71
CA LYS A 401 -10.75 25.60 22.78
C LYS A 401 -10.66 24.07 22.65
N LYS A 402 -10.50 23.58 21.42
CA LYS A 402 -10.24 22.17 21.13
C LYS A 402 -8.86 21.87 21.69
N ARG A 403 -8.81 21.18 22.83
CA ARG A 403 -7.57 20.69 23.43
C ARG A 403 -7.00 19.68 22.45
N ILE A 404 -6.07 20.13 21.62
CA ILE A 404 -5.14 19.26 20.92
C ILE A 404 -4.43 18.49 22.03
N ALA A 405 -4.62 17.17 22.06
CA ALA A 405 -3.85 16.30 22.93
C ALA A 405 -2.38 16.61 22.64
N ALA A 406 -1.62 16.96 23.68
CA ALA A 406 -0.20 17.21 23.57
C ALA A 406 0.42 15.99 22.87
N SER A 407 0.91 16.21 21.64
CA SER A 407 1.79 15.27 20.98
C SER A 407 2.94 15.01 21.97
N ASP A 408 3.28 13.74 22.15
CA ASP A 408 4.56 13.33 22.76
C ASP A 408 5.69 13.90 21.88
N THR A 409 5.97 15.20 22.02
CA THR A 409 7.14 15.84 21.40
C THR A 409 8.35 15.12 21.97
N LYS A 410 9.08 14.44 21.10
CA LYS A 410 10.20 13.60 21.52
C LYS A 410 11.27 14.50 22.11
N ALA A 411 11.94 14.05 23.18
CA ALA A 411 12.86 14.92 23.92
C ALA A 411 13.99 15.51 23.07
N TYR A 412 14.34 14.83 21.96
CA TYR A 412 15.36 15.23 20.99
C TYR A 412 14.84 16.12 19.84
N GLU A 413 13.53 16.33 19.73
CA GLU A 413 12.92 17.02 18.59
C GLU A 413 13.40 18.48 18.49
N GLY A 414 13.92 18.85 17.32
CA GLY A 414 14.49 20.16 17.05
C GLY A 414 15.94 20.38 17.53
N PHE A 415 16.54 19.45 18.28
CA PHE A 415 17.92 19.57 18.73
C PHE A 415 18.93 19.00 17.73
N PHE A 416 18.58 17.89 17.08
CA PHE A 416 19.45 17.17 16.17
C PHE A 416 18.65 16.68 14.95
N GLU A 417 19.35 16.55 13.82
CA GLU A 417 18.86 15.91 12.60
C GLU A 417 19.75 14.70 12.29
N ALA A 418 19.16 13.63 11.75
CA ALA A 418 19.90 12.43 11.39
C ALA A 418 19.57 11.97 9.97
N LYS A 419 20.60 11.61 9.21
CA LYS A 419 20.53 11.12 7.84
C LYS A 419 21.34 9.83 7.70
N ILE A 420 20.74 8.77 7.15
CA ILE A 420 21.45 7.52 6.90
C ILE A 420 22.22 7.64 5.57
N LEU A 421 23.49 7.25 5.61
CA LEU A 421 24.42 7.22 4.48
C LEU A 421 24.60 5.76 4.04
N MET A 422 23.80 5.34 3.07
CA MET A 422 23.80 3.98 2.50
C MET A 422 24.92 3.73 1.49
N ASP A 423 25.52 4.80 0.98
CA ASP A 423 26.65 4.78 0.06
C ASP A 423 27.98 4.42 0.76
N MET A 424 28.00 4.46 2.10
CA MET A 424 29.14 4.01 2.90
C MET A 424 29.05 2.50 3.16
N ASN A 425 30.21 1.83 3.24
CA ASN A 425 30.30 0.42 3.63
C ASN A 425 31.27 0.25 4.81
N PRO A 426 30.78 -0.08 6.04
CA PRO A 426 29.37 -0.28 6.40
C PRO A 426 28.56 1.03 6.37
N PRO A 427 27.22 0.96 6.27
CA PRO A 427 26.36 2.13 6.27
C PRO A 427 26.47 2.90 7.59
N LYS A 428 26.47 4.22 7.51
CA LYS A 428 26.60 5.11 8.67
C LYS A 428 25.41 6.03 8.83
N ILE A 429 25.29 6.66 9.99
CA ILE A 429 24.33 7.72 10.24
C ILE A 429 25.06 9.03 10.49
N GLU A 430 24.80 10.04 9.66
CA GLU A 430 25.23 11.41 9.88
C GLU A 430 24.28 12.07 10.86
N ILE A 431 24.83 12.72 11.89
CA ILE A 431 24.08 13.51 12.85
C ILE A 431 24.51 14.96 12.70
N ARG A 432 23.53 15.86 12.61
CA ARG A 432 23.70 17.31 12.54
C ARG A 432 23.12 17.94 13.80
N ASP A 433 23.91 18.75 14.48
CA ASP A 433 23.50 19.53 15.64
C ASP A 433 22.86 20.85 15.22
N LEU A 434 21.59 21.03 15.57
CA LEU A 434 20.78 22.21 15.24
C LEU A 434 20.76 23.25 16.38
N ARG A 435 21.41 22.96 17.51
CA ARG A 435 21.41 23.84 18.69
C ARG A 435 22.24 25.09 18.44
N GLU A 436 21.60 26.25 18.44
CA GLU A 436 22.28 27.54 18.30
C GLU A 436 23.07 27.93 19.56
N ASN A 437 22.62 27.48 20.74
CA ASN A 437 23.26 27.77 22.03
C ASN A 437 24.60 27.04 22.24
N VAL A 438 24.88 26.00 21.45
CA VAL A 438 26.12 25.22 21.54
C VAL A 438 27.05 25.67 20.44
N THR A 439 27.98 26.58 20.72
CA THR A 439 28.92 27.12 19.71
C THR A 439 30.23 26.36 19.62
N GLU A 440 30.54 25.54 20.62
CA GLU A 440 31.75 24.71 20.68
C GLU A 440 31.48 23.30 20.13
N GLY A 441 32.50 22.66 19.57
CA GLY A 441 32.41 21.29 19.06
C GLY A 441 31.99 21.14 17.59
N ASP A 442 31.92 19.89 17.14
CA ASP A 442 31.58 19.53 15.77
C ASP A 442 30.06 19.60 15.55
N LYS A 443 29.65 20.34 14.52
CA LYS A 443 28.23 20.49 14.15
C LYS A 443 27.67 19.34 13.34
N VAL A 444 28.52 18.54 12.72
CA VAL A 444 28.15 17.37 11.93
C VAL A 444 29.18 16.28 12.17
N TRP A 445 28.72 15.07 12.48
CA TRP A 445 29.59 13.89 12.62
C TRP A 445 28.87 12.63 12.13
N THR A 446 29.61 11.53 11.99
CA THR A 446 29.05 10.24 11.58
C THR A 446 29.20 9.21 12.70
N GLU A 447 28.20 8.35 12.84
CA GLU A 447 28.20 7.22 13.77
C GLU A 447 27.89 5.91 13.04
N PRO A 448 28.29 4.76 13.62
CA PRO A 448 27.82 3.45 13.18
C PRO A 448 26.29 3.37 13.16
N LEU A 449 25.74 2.78 12.10
CA LEU A 449 24.31 2.50 12.04
C LEU A 449 24.01 1.25 12.86
N LEU A 450 23.36 1.39 14.02
CA LEU A 450 23.07 0.27 14.92
C LEU A 450 21.66 -0.27 14.72
N CYS A 451 21.52 -1.59 14.75
CA CYS A 451 20.22 -2.26 14.72
C CYS A 451 19.40 -1.94 15.97
N VAL A 452 18.20 -1.39 15.80
CA VAL A 452 17.33 -1.03 16.94
C VAL A 452 16.83 -2.23 17.77
N VAL A 453 17.00 -3.46 17.27
CA VAL A 453 16.58 -4.70 17.94
C VAL A 453 17.73 -5.35 18.73
N CYS A 454 18.89 -5.54 18.11
CA CYS A 454 20.03 -6.25 18.74
C CYS A 454 21.22 -5.33 19.10
N SER A 455 21.16 -4.05 18.74
CA SER A 455 22.21 -3.03 18.96
C SER A 455 23.55 -3.30 18.28
N VAL A 456 23.60 -4.28 17.35
CA VAL A 456 24.80 -4.57 16.54
C VAL A 456 24.86 -3.62 15.34
N GLU A 457 26.06 -3.24 14.93
CA GLU A 457 26.30 -2.45 13.72
C GLU A 457 25.79 -3.18 12.47
N ILE A 458 25.03 -2.46 11.64
CA ILE A 458 24.51 -2.94 10.38
C ILE A 458 25.62 -2.79 9.34
N SER A 459 25.90 -3.86 8.59
CA SER A 459 27.03 -3.98 7.66
C SER A 459 26.58 -4.50 6.31
#